data_AF-A0A845YQZ8-F1
#
_entry.id   AF-A0A845YQZ8-F1
#
_cell.length_a   1.000
_cell.length_b   1.000
_cell.length_c   1.000
_cell.angle_alpha   90.00
_cell.angle_beta   90.00
_cell.angle_gamma   90.00
#
_symmetry.space_group_name_H-M   'P 1'
#
loop_
_entity.id
_entity.type
_entity.pdbx_description
1 polymer ?
#
loop_
_entity_poly.entity_id
_entity_poly.type
_entity_poly.pdbx_seq_one_letter_code
_entity_poly.pdbx_strand_id
1 'polypeptide(L)' 'MTLKSLFFRFFLKIDARKDFISCSVEYLHSGGRKALMLKAEGRREERVKRDKVFL' A
#
# COMPACT_ATOMS: atom_id res chain seq x y z
N MET A 1 -23.74 18.98 -6.39
CA MET A 1 -23.17 17.69 -6.86
C MET A 1 -22.18 17.23 -5.80
N THR A 2 -22.55 16.27 -4.95
CA THR A 2 -21.75 15.86 -3.78
C THR A 2 -20.79 14.74 -4.16
N LEU A 3 -19.49 15.01 -4.05
CA LEU A 3 -18.44 14.00 -4.22
C LEU A 3 -18.35 13.17 -2.94
N LYS A 4 -18.65 11.87 -3.00
CA LYS A 4 -18.43 10.96 -1.87
C LYS A 4 -17.19 10.11 -2.16
N SER A 5 -16.17 10.23 -1.32
CA SER A 5 -14.96 9.41 -1.38
C SER A 5 -14.90 8.50 -0.15
N LEU A 6 -14.62 7.21 -0.35
CA LEU A 6 -14.33 6.25 0.71
C LEU A 6 -12.93 5.70 0.49
N PHE A 7 -12.08 5.79 1.50
CA PHE A 7 -10.69 5.35 1.46
C PHE A 7 -10.45 4.24 2.50
N PHE A 8 -9.88 3.12 2.06
CA PHE A 8 -9.52 1.99 2.92
C PHE A 8 -8.07 1.60 2.70
N ARG A 9 -7.27 1.45 3.77
CA ARG A 9 -5.85 1.07 3.69
C ARG A 9 -5.61 -0.20 4.50
N PHE A 10 -4.87 -1.14 3.93
CA PHE A 10 -4.55 -2.43 4.56
C PHE A 10 -3.13 -2.89 4.17
N PHE A 11 -2.56 -3.79 4.95
CA PHE A 11 -1.24 -4.35 4.69
C PHE A 11 -1.35 -5.84 4.34
N LEU A 12 -0.74 -6.24 3.24
CA LEU A 12 -0.59 -7.64 2.86
C LEU A 12 0.82 -8.09 3.22
N LYS A 13 0.92 -9.12 4.05
CA LYS A 13 2.19 -9.79 4.34
C LYS A 13 2.45 -10.82 3.24
N ILE A 14 3.55 -10.69 2.51
CA ILE A 14 4.00 -11.74 1.60
C ILE A 14 4.85 -12.70 2.42
N ASP A 15 4.28 -13.86 2.73
CA ASP A 15 4.90 -14.86 3.61
C ASP A 15 6.29 -15.32 3.12
N ALA A 16 6.49 -15.33 1.80
CA ALA A 16 7.73 -15.76 1.16
C ALA A 16 8.98 -14.90 1.45
N ARG A 17 8.84 -13.63 1.88
CA ARG A 17 10.00 -12.72 2.00
C ARG A 17 10.09 -11.89 3.28
N LYS A 18 9.16 -12.05 4.23
CA LYS A 18 8.94 -11.07 5.32
C LYS A 18 8.72 -9.64 4.78
N ASP A 19 8.28 -9.52 3.52
CA ASP A 19 7.97 -8.25 2.89
C ASP A 19 6.50 -7.88 3.18
N PHE A 20 6.26 -6.59 3.41
CA PHE A 20 4.91 -6.04 3.55
C PHE A 20 4.58 -5.15 2.35
N ILE A 21 3.41 -5.37 1.76
CA ILE A 21 2.84 -4.47 0.75
C ILE A 21 1.74 -3.64 1.41
N SER A 22 1.87 -2.32 1.34
CA SER A 22 0.81 -1.39 1.70
C SER A 22 -0.17 -1.31 0.53
N CYS A 23 -1.42 -1.66 0.75
CA CYS A 23 -2.49 -1.51 -0.24
C CYS A 23 -3.49 -0.44 0.20
N SER A 24 -4.00 0.33 -0.74
CA SER A 24 -5.15 1.21 -0.51
C SER A 24 -6.19 1.07 -1.62
N VAL A 25 -7.44 1.23 -1.23
CA VAL A 25 -8.59 1.28 -2.11
C VAL A 25 -9.23 2.65 -1.98
N GLU A 26 -9.45 3.31 -3.10
CA GLU A 26 -10.16 4.57 -3.18
C GLU A 26 -11.42 4.38 -4.02
N TYR A 27 -12.58 4.65 -3.40
CA TYR A 27 -13.87 4.62 -4.07
C TYR A 27 -14.36 6.05 -4.27
N LEU A 28 -14.52 6.44 -5.52
CA LEU A 28 -14.99 7.76 -5.91
C LEU A 28 -16.40 7.66 -6.48
N HIS A 29 -17.35 8.36 -5.86
CA HIS A 29 -18.69 8.54 -6.40
C HIS A 29 -18.94 9.99 -6.77
N SER A 30 -19.09 10.26 -8.07
CA SER A 30 -19.40 11.59 -8.61
C SER A 30 -20.54 11.49 -9.62
N GLY A 31 -21.69 12.10 -9.30
CA GLY A 31 -22.79 12.32 -10.24
C GLY A 31 -23.24 11.08 -11.03
N GLY A 32 -23.35 9.92 -10.38
CA GLY A 32 -23.76 8.66 -11.01
C GLY A 32 -22.61 7.80 -11.54
N ARG A 33 -21.40 8.33 -11.70
CA ARG A 33 -20.20 7.53 -12.03
C ARG A 33 -19.55 6.98 -10.76
N LYS A 34 -19.11 5.73 -10.82
CA LYS A 34 -18.40 5.02 -9.75
C LYS A 34 -17.03 4.63 -10.29
N ALA A 35 -15.97 5.01 -9.58
CA ALA A 35 -14.60 4.58 -9.89
C ALA A 35 -14.00 3.89 -8.66
N LEU A 36 -13.32 2.77 -8.89
CA LEU A 36 -12.57 2.05 -7.88
C LEU A 36 -11.09 2.06 -8.29
N MET A 37 -10.23 2.58 -7.43
CA MET A 37 -8.78 2.60 -7.68
C MET A 37 -8.07 1.78 -6.60
N LEU A 38 -7.29 0.79 -7.03
CA LEU A 38 -6.43 -0.03 -6.19
C LEU A 38 -4.99 0.47 -6.34
N LYS A 39 -4.35 0.85 -5.23
CA LYS A 39 -2.93 1.22 -5.17
C LYS A 39 -2.20 0.23 -4.28
N ALA A 40 -1.12 -0.36 -4.78
CA ALA A 40 -0.22 -1.21 -4.00
C ALA A 40 1.17 -0.59 -4.02
N GLU A 41 1.72 -0.34 -2.84
CA GLU A 41 3.05 0.20 -2.62
C GLU A 41 3.84 -0.82 -1.80
N GLY A 42 4.79 -1.51 -2.45
CA GLY A 42 5.69 -2.44 -1.79
C GLY A 42 6.92 -1.70 -1.28
N ARG A 43 7.16 -1.70 0.05
CA ARG A 43 8.48 -1.38 0.58
C ARG A 43 9.29 -2.67 0.62
N ARG A 44 10.24 -2.81 -0.30
CA ARG A 44 11.34 -3.76 -0.12
C ARG A 44 12.19 -3.21 1.02
N GLU A 45 12.20 -3.88 2.18
CA GLU A 45 13.23 -3.61 3.18
C GLU A 45 14.55 -4.03 2.56
N GLU A 46 15.28 -3.05 2.03
CA GLU A 46 16.68 -3.22 1.70
C GLU A 46 17.37 -3.52 3.02
N ARG A 47 17.71 -4.80 3.26
CA ARG A 47 18.58 -5.18 4.37
C ARG A 47 19.86 -4.38 4.20
N VAL A 48 19.95 -3.25 4.90
CA VAL A 48 21.22 -2.61 5.19
C VAL A 48 22.02 -3.68 5.92
N LYS A 49 22.92 -4.35 5.21
CA LYS A 49 23.96 -5.17 5.82
C LYS A 49 24.70 -4.20 6.73
N ARG A 50 24.40 -4.24 8.03
CA ARG A 50 25.32 -3.74 9.05
C ARG A 50 26.57 -4.58 8.89
N ASP A 51 27.51 -4.11 8.08
CA ASP A 51 28.89 -4.55 8.16
C ASP A 51 29.30 -4.33 9.61
N LYS A 52 29.42 -5.44 10.34
CA LYS A 52 30.06 -5.46 11.64
C LYS A 52 31.53 -5.15 11.37
N VAL A 53 31.87 -3.86 11.36
CA VAL A 53 33.26 -3.42 11.52
C VAL A 53 33.62 -3.77 12.97
N PHE A 54 34.23 -4.94 13.14
CA PHE A 54 35.12 -5.21 14.25
C PHE A 54 36.52 -4.87 13.76
N LEU A 55 36.98 -3.67 14.08
CA LEU A 55 38.39 -3.31 14.22
C LEU A 55 38.51 -2.39 15.41
#